data_AF-A0A1M5TCS1-F1
#
_entry.id   AF-A0A1M5TCS1-F1
#
_cell.length_a   1.000
_cell.length_b   1.000
_cell.length_c   1.000
_cell.angle_alpha   90.00
_cell.angle_beta   90.00
_cell.angle_gamma   90.00
#
_symmetry.space_group_name_H-M   'P 1'
#
loop_
_entity.id
_entity.type
_entity.pdbx_description
1 polymer ?
#
loop_
_entity_poly.entity_id
_entity_poly.type
_entity_poly.pdbx_seq_one_letter_code
_entity_poly.pdbx_strand_id
1 'polypeptide(L)' 'MKTLPIKAIFIFPLACLISNTLLVLSLTDLFTESFFQKKYFIVYLIMIISVFPTVKICVEYYRSKE' A
#
# COMPACT_ATOMS: atom_id res chain seq x y z
N MET A 1 21.10 -14.16 -0.37
CA MET A 1 19.69 -13.99 -0.74
C MET A 1 18.86 -14.24 0.51
N LYS A 2 18.27 -13.20 1.12
CA LYS A 2 17.58 -13.33 2.41
C LYS A 2 16.18 -13.86 2.12
N THR A 3 15.92 -15.12 2.46
CA THR A 3 14.61 -15.75 2.32
C THR A 3 13.60 -14.97 3.17
N LEU A 4 12.77 -14.16 2.51
CA LEU A 4 11.69 -13.44 3.19
C LEU A 4 10.68 -14.48 3.68
N PRO A 5 10.35 -14.49 4.99
CA PRO A 5 9.45 -15.48 5.54
C PRO A 5 8.08 -15.34 4.86
N ILE A 6 7.44 -16.47 4.52
CA ILE A 6 6.12 -16.52 3.87
C ILE A 6 5.10 -15.61 4.56
N LYS A 7 5.21 -15.48 5.89
CA LYS A 7 4.39 -14.59 6.72
C LYS A 7 4.54 -13.11 6.32
N ALA A 8 5.75 -12.62 6.06
CA ALA A 8 6.00 -11.22 5.68
C ALA A 8 5.36 -10.85 4.33
N ILE A 9 5.25 -11.82 3.42
CA ILE A 9 4.64 -11.62 2.10
C ILE A 9 3.14 -11.41 2.19
N PHE A 10 2.49 -11.97 3.22
CA PHE A 10 1.07 -11.74 3.46
C PHE A 10 0.81 -10.50 4.34
N ILE A 11 1.66 -10.27 5.34
CA ILE A 11 1.52 -9.16 6.28
C ILE A 11 1.73 -7.82 5.59
N PHE A 12 2.71 -7.71 4.68
CA PHE A 12 3.05 -6.43 4.06
C PHE A 12 1.93 -5.89 3.13
N PRO A 13 1.34 -6.69 2.22
CA PRO A 13 0.21 -6.26 1.41
C PRO A 13 -1.05 -5.96 2.24
N LEU A 14 -1.33 -6.77 3.27
CA LEU A 14 -2.45 -6.52 4.19
C LEU A 14 -2.29 -5.18 4.93
N ALA A 15 -1.10 -4.93 5.48
CA ALA A 15 -0.79 -3.67 6.15
C ALA A 15 -0.89 -2.49 5.17
N CYS A 16 -0.45 -2.66 3.92
CA CYS A 16 -0.54 -1.64 2.89
C CYS A 16 -2.00 -1.33 2.52
N LEU A 17 -2.86 -2.35 2.38
CA LEU A 17 -4.29 -2.17 2.13
C LEU A 17 -5.01 -1.46 3.29
N ILE A 18 -4.75 -1.91 4.53
CA ILE A 18 -5.36 -1.33 5.73
C ILE A 18 -4.94 0.13 5.88
N SER A 19 -3.64 0.42 5.73
CA SER A 19 -3.10 1.78 5.85
C SER A 19 -3.70 2.73 4.80
N ASN A 20 -3.75 2.30 3.54
CA ASN A 20 -4.37 3.09 2.47
C ASN A 20 -5.86 3.31 2.72
N THR A 21 -6.59 2.28 3.16
CA THR A 21 -8.02 2.40 3.50
C THR A 21 -8.26 3.40 4.62
N LEU A 22 -7.48 3.33 5.71
CA LEU A 22 -7.57 4.29 6.81
C LEU A 22 -7.21 5.72 6.36
N LEU A 23 -6.19 5.86 5.51
CA LEU A 23 -5.77 7.15 4.98
C LEU A 23 -6.89 7.78 4.15
N VAL A 24 -7.51 7.01 3.26
CA VAL A 24 -8.69 7.44 2.49
C VAL A 24 -9.82 7.86 3.42
N LEU A 25 -10.16 7.02 4.40
CA LEU A 25 -11.24 7.28 5.34
C LEU A 25 -11.01 8.54 6.20
N SER A 26 -9.76 8.76 6.61
CA SER A 26 -9.33 9.94 7.37
C SER A 26 -9.39 11.22 6.55
N LEU A 27 -9.18 11.14 5.23
CA LEU A 27 -9.17 12.32 4.35
C LEU A 27 -10.56 12.68 3.86
N THR A 28 -11.41 11.68 3.64
CA THR A 28 -12.79 11.90 3.22
C THR A 28 -13.72 12.18 4.39
N ASP A 29 -13.23 12.27 5.62
CA ASP A 29 -14.04 12.38 6.84
C ASP A 29 -15.19 11.36 6.82
N LEU A 30 -14.82 10.07 6.73
CA LEU A 30 -15.76 8.95 6.56
C LEU A 30 -16.67 9.06 5.32
N PHE A 31 -16.12 9.51 4.19
CA PHE A 31 -16.86 9.74 2.93
C PHE A 31 -17.83 10.92 2.93
N THR A 32 -17.77 11.79 3.94
CA THR A 32 -18.51 13.05 3.98
C THR A 32 -17.97 14.05 2.94
N GLU A 33 -16.65 14.06 2.73
CA GLU A 33 -15.95 14.88 1.74
C GLU A 33 -15.63 14.08 0.47
N SER A 34 -15.70 14.75 -0.69
CA SER A 34 -15.45 14.10 -1.98
C SER A 34 -13.97 13.68 -2.12
N PHE A 35 -13.75 12.40 -2.41
CA PHE A 35 -12.41 11.82 -2.51
C PHE A 35 -11.58 12.43 -3.66
N PHE A 36 -12.21 12.86 -4.75
CA PHE A 36 -11.55 13.35 -5.96
C PHE A 36 -11.16 14.85 -5.91
N GLN A 37 -11.12 15.46 -4.73
CA GLN A 37 -10.68 16.85 -4.62
C GLN A 37 -9.17 16.98 -4.90
N LYS A 38 -8.79 18.01 -5.67
CA LYS A 38 -7.38 18.34 -5.97
C LYS A 38 -6.51 18.53 -4.72
N LYS A 39 -7.13 18.91 -3.60
CA LYS A 39 -6.54 18.97 -2.25
C LYS A 39 -5.82 17.68 -1.84
N TYR A 40 -6.29 16.52 -2.31
CA TYR A 40 -5.75 15.21 -1.94
C TYR A 40 -4.68 14.67 -2.91
N PHE A 41 -4.24 15.48 -3.89
CA PHE A 41 -3.24 15.08 -4.88
C PHE A 41 -1.94 14.55 -4.26
N ILE A 42 -1.45 15.22 -3.21
CA ILE A 42 -0.24 14.82 -2.48
C ILE A 42 -0.42 13.45 -1.81
N VAL A 43 -1.63 13.16 -1.33
CA VAL A 43 -1.95 11.88 -0.70
C VAL A 43 -1.95 10.76 -1.73
N TYR A 44 -2.52 10.98 -2.91
CA TYR A 44 -2.45 10.00 -3.99
C TYR A 44 -1.01 9.66 -4.37
N LEU A 45 -0.11 10.65 -4.41
CA LEU A 45 1.32 10.41 -4.61
C LEU A 45 1.91 9.53 -3.51
N ILE A 46 1.60 9.80 -2.23
CA ILE A 46 2.05 8.99 -1.10
C ILE A 46 1.53 7.55 -1.19
N MET A 47 0.26 7.36 -1.56
CA MET A 47 -0.34 6.05 -1.77
C MET A 47 0.39 5.27 -2.86
N ILE A 48 0.68 5.90 -4.00
CA ILE A 48 1.41 5.26 -5.12
C ILE A 48 2.83 4.86 -4.69
N ILE A 49 3.55 5.74 -3.99
CA ILE A 49 4.91 5.46 -3.50
C ILE A 49 4.93 4.29 -2.51
N SER A 50 3.89 4.16 -1.67
CA SER A 50 3.74 3.06 -0.70
C SER A 50 3.57 1.68 -1.36
N VAL A 51 3.06 1.63 -2.59
CA VAL A 51 2.88 0.38 -3.34
C VAL A 51 4.20 -0.18 -3.88
N PHE A 52 5.18 0.67 -4.22
CA PHE A 52 6.49 0.25 -4.75
C PHE A 52 7.23 -0.78 -3.89
N PRO A 53 7.43 -0.57 -2.58
CA PRO A 53 8.11 -1.56 -1.73
C PRO A 53 7.32 -2.88 -1.64
N THR A 54 5.98 -2.81 -1.67
CA THR A 54 5.11 -4.00 -1.67
C THR A 54 5.33 -4.83 -2.95
N VAL A 55 5.32 -4.17 -4.11
CA VAL A 55 5.57 -4.82 -5.41
C VAL A 55 6.97 -5.40 -5.45
N LYS A 56 7.98 -4.67 -4.98
CA LYS A 56 9.38 -5.14 -4.94
C LYS A 56 9.52 -6.42 -4.11
N ILE A 57 8.88 -6.49 -2.93
CA ILE A 57 8.89 -7.69 -2.08
C ILE A 57 8.21 -8.88 -2.78
N CYS A 58 7.07 -8.65 -3.45
CA CYS A 58 6.37 -9.69 -4.18
C CYS A 58 7.18 -10.23 -5.37
N VAL A 59 7.80 -9.34 -6.16
CA VAL A 59 8.64 -9.73 -7.30
C VAL A 59 9.87 -10.49 -6.84
N GLU A 60 10.56 -10.02 -5.79
CA GLU A 60 11.74 -10.69 -5.24
C GLU A 60 11.41 -12.09 -4.74
N TYR A 61 10.24 -12.27 -4.11
CA TYR A 61 9.78 -13.59 -3.69
C TYR A 61 9.44 -14.50 -4.87
N TYR A 62 8.73 -14.00 -5.89
CA TYR A 62 8.37 -14.79 -7.07
C TYR A 62 9.63 -15.27 -7.80
N ARG A 63 10.59 -14.37 -8.01
CA ARG A 63 11.89 -14.67 -8.62
C ARG A 63 12.77 -15.61 -7.78
N SER A 64 12.64 -15.59 -6.45
CA SER A 64 13.33 -16.53 -5.57
C SER A 64 12.71 -17.93 -5.57
N LYS A 65 11.51 -18.08 -6.15
CA LYS A 65 10.77 -19.34 -6.24
C LYS A 65 10.89 -20.01 -7.62
N GLU A 66 11.26 -19.26 -8.65
CA GLU A 66 11.85 -19.79 -9.90
C GLU A 66 13.29 -20.26 -9.67
#